data_AF-A0A093BIA8-F1
#
_entry.id   AF-A0A093BIA8-F1
#
_cell.length_a   1.000
_cell.length_b   1.000
_cell.length_c   1.000
_cell.angle_alpha   90.00
_cell.angle_beta   90.00
_cell.angle_gamma   90.00
#
_symmetry.space_group_name_H-M   'P 1'
#
loop_
_entity.id
_entity.type
_entity.pdbx_description
1 polymer ?
#
loop_
_entity_poly.entity_id
_entity_poly.type
_entity_poly.pdbx_seq_one_letter_code
_entity_poly.pdbx_strand_id
1 'polypeptide(L)'
;MKGNKEPFFVKFVKSSGSSEYFLKALESIKEFQSEEHLQILEEERALSIKENDKSLYICDPFRGVAFNHLKKLGCRIVGPQVVLYCMQSQRCVPRAEHPVYNMTMADVTVSCTSLEKHVREEVHKYVQMMGGCVYRDLSVSVTHLIAGEVGSKKYLVAASLKKPILLPSWVKTLWDKSQQSIMRYTDVNMEDYVCPVFLGCTICVTGLSSSDRREVQRLTAEHGGQYTGQLKMNECTHLIVQEPKGQKYECAKKWNVHCVSVQWFSDSIEKGFCQDETMYKIEAGSKLRSTPSTSTPTNDASKPDSNTLSDVSHISNVNLSGVNETACSSATSSRLDPLPDELENLDMSSFHAPEDLLDGCRIYLCGFSGRKLDKMRRLINCAGGVRFNQLNEDVTHVILGENTDELKHFLDKTSHRPHVVTAKWLLESFSKGYLHPVEQYVPLNYQLLKNPVLEEPELKSVFPKNNNVFKKQSANITKHLKAAEDDFLSQYLNNESTLGTFHTWDT
;
A
#
# COMPACT_ATOMS: atom_id res chain seq x y z
N MET A 1 6.67 28.47 -13.83
CA MET A 1 7.96 29.20 -13.85
C MET A 1 8.99 28.42 -14.64
N LYS A 2 9.94 29.11 -15.30
CA LYS A 2 11.01 28.49 -16.10
C LYS A 2 12.01 27.77 -15.19
N GLY A 3 12.20 26.47 -15.38
CA GLY A 3 13.30 25.70 -14.80
C GLY A 3 13.96 24.88 -15.91
N ASN A 4 15.29 24.80 -15.91
CA ASN A 4 16.08 24.09 -16.93
C ASN A 4 15.71 22.61 -16.98
N LYS A 5 14.82 22.26 -17.92
CA LYS A 5 14.48 20.90 -18.32
C LYS A 5 14.56 20.85 -19.83
N GLU A 6 15.05 19.73 -20.37
CA GLU A 6 15.12 19.48 -21.82
C GLU A 6 13.76 19.76 -22.50
N PRO A 7 13.73 20.16 -23.79
CA PRO A 7 12.50 20.47 -24.50
C PRO A 7 11.55 19.27 -24.49
N PHE A 8 10.52 19.36 -23.65
CA PHE A 8 9.59 18.26 -23.39
C PHE A 8 8.46 18.32 -24.41
N PHE A 9 8.55 17.50 -25.45
CA PHE A 9 7.56 17.47 -26.53
C PHE A 9 6.22 16.89 -26.08
N VAL A 10 5.15 17.53 -26.55
CA VAL A 10 3.78 17.08 -26.35
C VAL A 10 3.19 16.65 -27.70
N LYS A 11 2.74 15.40 -27.78
CA LYS A 11 2.40 14.72 -29.03
C LYS A 11 0.95 14.26 -29.02
N PHE A 12 0.12 14.94 -29.80
CA PHE A 12 -1.29 14.58 -29.98
C PHE A 12 -1.41 13.49 -31.05
N VAL A 13 -1.80 12.28 -30.65
CA VAL A 13 -1.99 11.14 -31.54
C VAL A 13 -3.43 11.12 -32.01
N LYS A 14 -3.65 11.56 -33.25
CA LYS A 14 -4.95 11.62 -33.89
C LYS A 14 -5.37 10.21 -34.35
N SER A 15 -6.58 9.81 -33.98
CA SER A 15 -7.19 8.54 -34.41
C SER A 15 -8.65 8.77 -34.81
N SER A 16 -9.21 7.87 -35.60
CA SER A 16 -10.58 7.99 -36.15
C SER A 16 -11.67 7.96 -35.08
N GLY A 17 -11.36 7.53 -33.86
CA GLY A 17 -12.29 7.47 -32.73
C GLY A 17 -12.14 8.58 -31.68
N SER A 18 -11.35 9.63 -31.94
CA SER A 18 -11.11 10.71 -30.97
C SER A 18 -12.39 11.47 -30.61
N SER A 19 -12.60 11.73 -29.32
CA SER A 19 -13.75 12.51 -28.82
C SER A 19 -13.57 14.02 -29.01
N GLU A 20 -14.63 14.79 -28.79
CA GLU A 20 -14.57 16.27 -28.77
C GLU A 20 -13.52 16.81 -27.79
N TYR A 21 -13.22 16.08 -26.71
CA TYR A 21 -12.22 16.51 -25.73
C TYR A 21 -10.82 16.59 -26.35
N PHE A 22 -10.52 15.80 -27.38
CA PHE A 22 -9.23 15.84 -28.08
C PHE A 22 -8.96 17.21 -28.72
N LEU A 23 -9.95 17.77 -29.43
CA LEU A 23 -9.84 19.09 -30.05
C LEU A 23 -9.78 20.20 -28.98
N LYS A 24 -10.66 20.16 -27.99
CA LYS A 24 -10.69 21.12 -26.87
C LYS A 24 -9.35 21.15 -26.11
N ALA A 25 -8.71 19.99 -25.92
CA ALA A 25 -7.41 19.87 -25.28
C ALA A 25 -6.26 20.42 -26.16
N LEU A 26 -6.33 20.21 -27.48
CA LEU A 26 -5.36 20.74 -28.44
C LEU A 26 -5.44 22.27 -28.56
N GLU A 27 -6.64 22.85 -28.50
CA GLU A 27 -6.86 24.29 -28.43
C GLU A 27 -6.30 24.85 -27.12
N SER A 28 -6.69 24.26 -25.99
CA SER A 28 -6.29 24.70 -24.65
C SER A 28 -4.77 24.69 -24.41
N ILE A 29 -4.02 23.77 -25.04
CA ILE A 29 -2.56 23.71 -24.87
C ILE A 29 -1.81 24.70 -25.77
N LYS A 30 -2.36 25.04 -26.94
CA LYS A 30 -1.77 26.04 -27.86
C LYS A 30 -1.71 27.44 -27.27
N GLU A 31 -2.61 27.77 -26.34
CA GLU A 31 -2.58 29.04 -25.59
C GLU A 31 -1.37 29.13 -24.63
N PHE A 32 -0.76 28.01 -24.24
CA PHE A 32 0.26 27.95 -23.19
C PHE A 32 1.63 27.39 -23.62
N GLN A 33 1.70 26.64 -24.72
CA GLN A 33 2.96 26.15 -25.29
C GLN A 33 3.21 26.69 -26.70
N SER A 34 4.43 27.12 -26.97
CA SER A 34 4.90 27.45 -28.32
C SER A 34 4.74 26.24 -29.25
N GLU A 35 4.25 26.48 -30.47
CA GLU A 35 3.97 25.41 -31.45
C GLU A 35 5.19 24.52 -31.77
N GLU A 36 6.41 25.03 -31.60
CA GLU A 36 7.66 24.28 -31.75
C GLU A 36 7.75 23.00 -30.90
N HIS A 37 7.07 22.96 -29.74
CA HIS A 37 7.11 21.84 -28.80
C HIS A 37 5.86 20.93 -28.88
N LEU A 38 4.89 21.30 -29.73
CA LEU A 38 3.59 20.65 -29.88
C LEU A 38 3.52 19.95 -31.25
N GLN A 39 3.45 18.61 -31.26
CA GLN A 39 3.37 17.84 -32.49
C GLN A 39 2.01 17.14 -32.62
N ILE A 40 1.44 17.15 -33.82
CA ILE A 40 0.29 16.33 -34.17
C ILE A 40 0.79 15.14 -35.00
N LEU A 41 0.50 13.93 -34.52
CA LEU A 41 0.86 12.68 -35.18
C LEU A 41 -0.40 11.97 -35.66
N GLU A 42 -0.42 11.61 -36.94
CA GLU A 42 -1.37 10.64 -37.47
C GLU A 42 -0.98 9.21 -37.02
N GLU A 43 -1.93 8.28 -37.00
CA GLU A 43 -1.79 6.93 -36.47
C GLU A 43 -0.57 6.16 -37.04
N GLU A 44 -0.31 6.27 -38.34
CA GLU A 44 0.87 5.67 -39.00
C GLU A 44 2.20 6.19 -38.45
N ARG A 45 2.29 7.50 -38.14
CA ARG A 45 3.50 8.09 -37.56
C ARG A 45 3.70 7.66 -36.12
N ALA A 46 2.63 7.45 -35.35
CA ALA A 46 2.70 6.88 -34.01
C ALA A 46 3.21 5.42 -34.04
N LEU A 47 2.83 4.63 -35.05
CA LEU A 47 3.33 3.26 -35.23
C LEU A 47 4.81 3.20 -35.67
N SER A 48 5.32 4.23 -36.35
CA SER A 48 6.72 4.30 -36.78
C SER A 48 7.73 4.55 -35.64
N ILE A 49 7.26 4.97 -34.47
CA ILE A 49 8.08 5.18 -33.26
C ILE A 49 8.54 3.83 -32.74
N LYS A 50 9.85 3.67 -32.49
CA LYS A 50 10.45 2.38 -32.07
C LYS A 50 10.88 2.34 -30.60
N GLU A 51 11.07 3.51 -29.98
CA GLU A 51 11.66 3.66 -28.65
C GLU A 51 10.92 4.76 -27.86
N ASN A 52 11.04 4.72 -26.53
CA ASN A 52 10.46 5.72 -25.64
C ASN A 52 11.35 6.98 -25.60
N ASP A 53 10.94 8.00 -26.34
CA ASP A 53 11.62 9.29 -26.43
C ASP A 53 11.31 10.25 -25.26
N LYS A 54 10.68 9.74 -24.18
CA LYS A 54 10.27 10.48 -22.98
C LYS A 54 9.25 11.61 -23.23
N SER A 55 8.69 11.73 -24.43
CA SER A 55 7.61 12.69 -24.75
C SER A 55 6.30 12.35 -24.04
N LEU A 56 5.40 13.33 -23.92
CA LEU A 56 4.01 13.10 -23.50
C LEU A 56 3.12 12.83 -24.71
N TYR A 57 2.44 11.68 -24.71
CA TYR A 57 1.51 11.30 -25.76
C TYR A 57 0.06 11.51 -25.30
N ILE A 58 -0.71 12.31 -26.03
CA ILE A 58 -2.15 12.44 -25.84
C ILE A 58 -2.82 11.44 -26.79
N CYS A 59 -3.53 10.47 -26.24
CA CYS A 59 -4.24 9.46 -27.01
C CYS A 59 -5.72 9.44 -26.63
N ASP A 60 -6.60 9.43 -27.63
CA ASP A 60 -8.03 9.21 -27.43
C ASP A 60 -8.61 8.47 -28.64
N PRO A 61 -9.25 7.30 -28.46
CA PRO A 61 -9.50 6.59 -27.20
C PRO A 61 -8.30 5.76 -26.71
N PHE A 62 -8.34 5.25 -25.48
CA PHE A 62 -7.36 4.27 -24.94
C PHE A 62 -7.59 2.84 -25.48
N ARG A 63 -7.69 2.72 -26.80
CA ARG A 63 -7.82 1.47 -27.59
C ARG A 63 -7.33 1.72 -29.02
N GLY A 64 -7.02 0.67 -29.76
CA GLY A 64 -6.47 0.77 -31.12
C GLY A 64 -4.97 0.45 -31.18
N VAL A 65 -4.43 0.34 -32.39
CA VAL A 65 -3.07 -0.18 -32.60
C VAL A 65 -2.00 0.82 -32.14
N ALA A 66 -2.14 2.12 -32.42
CA ALA A 66 -1.19 3.12 -31.96
C ALA A 66 -1.13 3.24 -30.42
N PHE A 67 -2.27 3.25 -29.73
CA PHE A 67 -2.29 3.29 -28.25
C PHE A 67 -1.60 2.05 -27.65
N ASN A 68 -1.93 0.85 -28.14
CA ASN A 68 -1.34 -0.40 -27.65
C ASN A 68 0.16 -0.46 -27.92
N HIS A 69 0.61 0.05 -29.07
CA HIS A 69 2.02 0.16 -29.45
C HIS A 69 2.80 1.09 -28.51
N LEU A 70 2.34 2.33 -28.36
CA LEU A 70 2.96 3.32 -27.46
C LEU A 70 2.97 2.83 -25.99
N LYS A 71 1.90 2.17 -25.55
CA LYS A 71 1.83 1.56 -24.21
C LYS A 71 2.85 0.44 -24.04
N LYS A 72 3.06 -0.39 -25.07
CA LYS A 72 4.07 -1.47 -25.07
C LYS A 72 5.50 -0.92 -25.02
N LEU A 73 5.75 0.25 -25.62
CA LEU A 73 7.03 0.96 -25.51
C LEU A 73 7.26 1.62 -24.14
N GLY A 74 6.27 1.65 -23.25
CA GLY A 74 6.36 2.35 -21.97
C GLY A 74 6.33 3.88 -22.11
N CYS A 75 5.82 4.41 -23.23
CA CYS A 75 5.67 5.84 -23.43
C CYS A 75 4.68 6.43 -22.40
N ARG A 76 4.93 7.67 -21.97
CA ARG A 76 4.04 8.39 -21.04
C ARG A 76 2.78 8.85 -21.78
N ILE A 77 1.65 8.19 -21.55
CA ILE A 77 0.38 8.43 -22.24
C ILE A 77 -0.65 9.04 -21.30
N VAL A 78 -1.37 10.07 -21.77
CA VAL A 78 -2.54 10.62 -21.09
C VAL A 78 -3.72 10.78 -22.04
N GLY A 79 -4.94 10.81 -21.51
CA GLY A 79 -6.13 11.21 -22.25
C GLY A 79 -6.29 12.74 -22.29
N PRO A 80 -7.06 13.28 -23.25
CA PRO A 80 -7.25 14.72 -23.41
C PRO A 80 -7.94 15.37 -22.20
N GLN A 81 -8.77 14.62 -21.48
CA GLN A 81 -9.39 15.10 -20.23
C GLN A 81 -8.36 15.46 -19.16
N VAL A 82 -7.19 14.78 -19.13
CA VAL A 82 -6.09 15.12 -18.22
C VAL A 82 -5.50 16.47 -18.55
N VAL A 83 -5.30 16.78 -19.84
CA VAL A 83 -4.81 18.09 -20.29
C VAL A 83 -5.78 19.17 -19.85
N LEU A 84 -7.06 19.05 -20.19
CA LEU A 84 -8.11 20.01 -19.82
C LEU A 84 -8.14 20.28 -18.30
N TYR A 85 -8.12 19.23 -17.47
CA TYR A 85 -8.07 19.36 -16.02
C TYR A 85 -6.79 20.09 -15.54
N CYS A 86 -5.63 19.74 -16.09
CA CYS A 86 -4.34 20.32 -15.70
C CYS A 86 -4.25 21.81 -16.07
N MET A 87 -4.75 22.20 -17.25
CA MET A 87 -4.80 23.60 -17.68
C MET A 87 -5.72 24.42 -16.74
N GLN A 88 -6.94 23.94 -16.50
CA GLN A 88 -7.90 24.60 -15.60
C GLN A 88 -7.40 24.72 -14.16
N SER A 89 -6.72 23.68 -13.67
CA SER A 89 -6.22 23.63 -12.28
C SER A 89 -4.83 24.25 -12.11
N GLN A 90 -4.21 24.74 -13.20
CA GLN A 90 -2.81 25.21 -13.26
C GLN A 90 -1.78 24.21 -12.66
N ARG A 91 -2.06 22.90 -12.75
CA ARG A 91 -1.20 21.81 -12.26
C ARG A 91 -0.41 21.18 -13.41
N CYS A 92 0.77 20.64 -13.12
CA CYS A 92 1.49 19.82 -14.09
C CYS A 92 0.79 18.48 -14.33
N VAL A 93 0.86 17.97 -15.56
CA VAL A 93 0.37 16.62 -15.92
C VAL A 93 1.04 15.55 -15.02
N PRO A 94 0.30 14.56 -14.49
CA PRO A 94 0.86 13.50 -13.64
C PRO A 94 2.00 12.73 -14.29
N ARG A 95 3.07 12.47 -13.55
CA ARG A 95 4.24 11.67 -13.98
C ARG A 95 4.02 10.16 -13.78
N ALA A 96 2.83 9.67 -14.10
CA ALA A 96 2.51 8.25 -13.96
C ALA A 96 3.28 7.39 -14.97
N GLU A 97 3.75 6.21 -14.53
CA GLU A 97 4.33 5.16 -15.39
C GLU A 97 3.26 4.44 -16.24
N HIS A 98 2.00 4.54 -15.83
CA HIS A 98 0.85 3.93 -16.49
C HIS A 98 0.00 4.98 -17.22
N PRO A 99 -0.73 4.61 -18.29
CA PRO A 99 -1.61 5.55 -18.99
C PRO A 99 -2.75 6.07 -18.11
N VAL A 100 -2.92 7.40 -18.04
CA VAL A 100 -3.98 8.07 -17.27
C VAL A 100 -5.01 8.67 -18.23
N TYR A 101 -6.25 8.18 -18.23
CA TYR A 101 -7.29 8.61 -19.17
C TYR A 101 -7.93 9.95 -18.78
N ASN A 102 -8.26 10.12 -17.50
CA ASN A 102 -8.82 11.35 -16.96
C ASN A 102 -8.36 11.57 -15.50
N MET A 103 -8.88 12.62 -14.87
CA MET A 103 -8.51 13.05 -13.51
C MET A 103 -9.71 12.96 -12.54
N THR A 104 -10.67 12.07 -12.78
CA THR A 104 -11.88 11.95 -11.95
C THR A 104 -11.56 11.53 -10.51
N MET A 105 -10.54 10.69 -10.32
CA MET A 105 -10.04 10.25 -9.02
C MET A 105 -8.73 10.96 -8.62
N ALA A 106 -8.50 12.17 -9.13
CA ALA A 106 -7.41 13.03 -8.67
C ALA A 106 -7.46 13.21 -7.15
N ASP A 107 -6.29 13.23 -6.52
CA ASP A 107 -6.09 13.35 -5.07
C ASP A 107 -6.70 12.18 -4.24
N VAL A 108 -7.26 11.14 -4.88
CA VAL A 108 -7.75 9.91 -4.24
C VAL A 108 -6.66 8.84 -4.21
N THR A 109 -6.37 8.32 -3.01
CA THR A 109 -5.52 7.14 -2.81
C THR A 109 -6.33 5.98 -2.26
N VAL A 110 -6.27 4.82 -2.92
CA VAL A 110 -7.03 3.60 -2.60
C VAL A 110 -6.15 2.48 -2.05
N SER A 111 -6.69 1.69 -1.12
CA SER A 111 -6.24 0.31 -0.87
C SER A 111 -7.41 -0.66 -0.93
N CYS A 112 -7.13 -1.96 -1.11
CA CYS A 112 -8.13 -3.00 -1.37
C CYS A 112 -8.06 -4.13 -0.34
N THR A 113 -9.21 -4.58 0.17
CA THR A 113 -9.32 -5.73 1.08
C THR A 113 -10.48 -6.65 0.72
N SER A 114 -10.40 -7.94 1.11
CA SER A 114 -11.45 -8.95 0.88
C SER A 114 -12.04 -8.94 -0.53
N LEU A 115 -11.19 -8.83 -1.55
CA LEU A 115 -11.56 -8.89 -2.96
C LEU A 115 -10.90 -10.10 -3.64
N GLU A 116 -11.63 -10.68 -4.58
CA GLU A 116 -11.06 -11.58 -5.58
C GLU A 116 -9.90 -10.92 -6.34
N LYS A 117 -8.97 -11.75 -6.83
CA LYS A 117 -7.79 -11.27 -7.55
C LYS A 117 -8.17 -10.44 -8.78
N HIS A 118 -9.11 -10.93 -9.58
CA HIS A 118 -9.52 -10.30 -10.84
C HIS A 118 -10.19 -8.93 -10.60
N VAL A 119 -11.12 -8.85 -9.65
CA VAL A 119 -11.79 -7.59 -9.25
C VAL A 119 -10.77 -6.58 -8.70
N ARG A 120 -9.81 -7.03 -7.88
CA ARG A 120 -8.75 -6.15 -7.35
C ARG A 120 -7.90 -5.56 -8.47
N GLU A 121 -7.50 -6.37 -9.45
CA GLU A 121 -6.71 -5.93 -10.61
C GLU A 121 -7.50 -4.95 -11.49
N GLU A 122 -8.80 -5.17 -11.67
CA GLU A 122 -9.69 -4.23 -12.37
C GLU A 122 -9.85 -2.89 -11.62
N VAL A 123 -10.12 -2.93 -10.31
CA VAL A 123 -10.20 -1.73 -9.46
C VAL A 123 -8.90 -0.93 -9.53
N HIS A 124 -7.75 -1.59 -9.38
CA HIS A 124 -6.44 -0.92 -9.47
C HIS A 124 -6.27 -0.21 -10.82
N LYS A 125 -6.59 -0.90 -11.92
CA LYS A 125 -6.53 -0.36 -13.28
C LYS A 125 -7.43 0.87 -13.45
N TYR A 126 -8.68 0.83 -12.99
CA TYR A 126 -9.61 1.97 -13.13
C TYR A 126 -9.21 3.17 -12.27
N VAL A 127 -8.79 2.96 -11.01
CA VAL A 127 -8.29 4.05 -10.15
C VAL A 127 -7.09 4.75 -10.80
N GLN A 128 -6.11 3.97 -11.29
CA GLN A 128 -4.93 4.48 -12.00
C GLN A 128 -5.31 5.23 -13.29
N MET A 129 -6.22 4.68 -14.09
CA MET A 129 -6.70 5.33 -15.32
C MET A 129 -7.51 6.61 -15.05
N MET A 130 -8.05 6.80 -13.84
CA MET A 130 -8.74 8.03 -13.41
C MET A 130 -7.84 9.00 -12.62
N GLY A 131 -6.53 8.76 -12.60
CA GLY A 131 -5.55 9.66 -11.97
C GLY A 131 -5.42 9.52 -10.46
N GLY A 132 -5.99 8.47 -9.87
CA GLY A 132 -5.85 8.13 -8.45
C GLY A 132 -4.64 7.21 -8.18
N CYS A 133 -4.19 7.19 -6.93
CA CYS A 133 -3.09 6.35 -6.46
C CYS A 133 -3.60 5.03 -5.83
N VAL A 134 -2.79 3.98 -5.88
CA VAL A 134 -3.13 2.66 -5.32
C VAL A 134 -1.98 2.13 -4.47
N TYR A 135 -2.26 1.81 -3.21
CA TYR A 135 -1.32 1.11 -2.33
C TYR A 135 -1.82 -0.30 -2.00
N ARG A 136 -0.92 -1.28 -2.09
CA ARG A 136 -1.21 -2.67 -1.71
C ARG A 136 -1.55 -2.79 -0.23
N ASP A 137 -0.96 -1.94 0.61
CA ASP A 137 -1.16 -1.90 2.04
C ASP A 137 -1.85 -0.62 2.51
N LEU A 138 -2.48 -0.70 3.69
CA LEU A 138 -3.21 0.41 4.28
C LEU A 138 -2.20 1.32 5.00
N SER A 139 -1.92 2.49 4.43
CA SER A 139 -1.10 3.54 5.02
C SER A 139 -1.97 4.74 5.45
N VAL A 140 -1.37 5.71 6.15
CA VAL A 140 -2.06 6.95 6.55
C VAL A 140 -2.57 7.72 5.31
N SER A 141 -1.77 7.72 4.23
CA SER A 141 -2.06 8.37 2.94
C SER A 141 -3.23 7.75 2.17
N VAL A 142 -3.66 6.53 2.50
CA VAL A 142 -4.85 5.92 1.88
C VAL A 142 -6.08 6.70 2.31
N THR A 143 -6.75 7.32 1.34
CA THR A 143 -7.97 8.11 1.56
C THR A 143 -9.21 7.22 1.69
N HIS A 144 -9.33 6.18 0.87
CA HIS A 144 -10.51 5.31 0.77
C HIS A 144 -10.07 3.83 0.77
N LEU A 145 -10.82 2.97 1.46
CA LEU A 145 -10.65 1.52 1.41
C LEU A 145 -11.75 0.93 0.52
N ILE A 146 -11.38 0.11 -0.47
CA ILE A 146 -12.33 -0.70 -1.24
C ILE A 146 -12.39 -2.10 -0.64
N ALA A 147 -13.58 -2.53 -0.23
CA ALA A 147 -13.84 -3.82 0.42
C ALA A 147 -14.90 -4.63 -0.34
N GLY A 148 -14.65 -5.93 -0.53
CA GLY A 148 -15.68 -6.86 -0.99
C GLY A 148 -16.49 -7.50 0.15
N GLU A 149 -15.87 -7.65 1.32
CA GLU A 149 -16.45 -8.21 2.55
C GLU A 149 -15.81 -7.55 3.78
N VAL A 150 -16.46 -7.66 4.93
CA VAL A 150 -16.03 -7.06 6.20
C VAL A 150 -14.98 -7.92 6.95
N GLY A 151 -14.72 -7.63 8.23
CA GLY A 151 -13.94 -8.48 9.17
C GLY A 151 -12.41 -8.51 8.98
N SER A 152 -11.89 -8.20 7.80
CA SER A 152 -10.43 -8.18 7.57
C SER A 152 -9.70 -7.15 8.45
N LYS A 153 -8.43 -7.41 8.79
CA LYS A 153 -7.61 -6.45 9.57
C LYS A 153 -7.52 -5.06 8.93
N LYS A 154 -7.47 -4.98 7.59
CA LYS A 154 -7.49 -3.70 6.85
C LYS A 154 -8.84 -2.98 6.99
N TYR A 155 -9.96 -3.71 6.98
CA TYR A 155 -11.30 -3.18 7.25
C TYR A 155 -11.37 -2.56 8.66
N LEU A 156 -11.00 -3.32 9.70
CA LEU A 156 -11.05 -2.87 11.10
C LEU A 156 -10.15 -1.63 11.36
N VAL A 157 -8.96 -1.58 10.74
CA VAL A 157 -8.07 -0.41 10.85
C VAL A 157 -8.60 0.80 10.07
N ALA A 158 -9.20 0.61 8.88
CA ALA A 158 -9.81 1.73 8.16
C ALA A 158 -11.02 2.30 8.91
N ALA A 159 -11.86 1.43 9.49
CA ALA A 159 -13.02 1.83 10.27
C ALA A 159 -12.64 2.59 11.55
N SER A 160 -11.64 2.11 12.31
CA SER A 160 -11.16 2.81 13.51
C SER A 160 -10.52 4.17 13.19
N LEU A 161 -9.91 4.32 12.00
CA LEU A 161 -9.43 5.60 11.48
C LEU A 161 -10.53 6.45 10.79
N LYS A 162 -11.79 6.00 10.80
CA LYS A 162 -12.95 6.63 10.13
C LYS A 162 -12.71 6.95 8.65
N LYS A 163 -11.90 6.13 7.96
CA LYS A 163 -11.70 6.22 6.50
C LYS A 163 -12.91 5.60 5.79
N PRO A 164 -13.44 6.21 4.72
CA PRO A 164 -14.54 5.62 3.95
C PRO A 164 -14.22 4.20 3.48
N ILE A 165 -15.13 3.27 3.72
CA ILE A 165 -15.05 1.88 3.27
C ILE A 165 -16.15 1.66 2.23
N LEU A 166 -15.77 1.54 0.96
CA LEU A 166 -16.67 1.53 -0.17
C LEU A 166 -16.60 0.21 -0.95
N LEU A 167 -17.66 -0.08 -1.71
CA LEU A 167 -17.73 -1.23 -2.61
C LEU A 167 -16.99 -0.97 -3.94
N PRO A 168 -16.52 -2.01 -4.65
CA PRO A 168 -15.92 -1.87 -6.00
C PRO A 168 -16.82 -1.18 -7.02
N SER A 169 -18.14 -1.27 -6.84
CA SER A 169 -19.16 -0.61 -7.67
C SER A 169 -19.03 0.92 -7.68
N TRP A 170 -18.43 1.54 -6.66
CA TRP A 170 -18.13 2.97 -6.66
C TRP A 170 -17.12 3.33 -7.75
N VAL A 171 -15.95 2.66 -7.75
CA VAL A 171 -14.90 2.84 -8.76
C VAL A 171 -15.43 2.52 -10.16
N LYS A 172 -16.23 1.48 -10.29
CA LYS A 172 -16.86 1.11 -11.57
C LYS A 172 -17.84 2.17 -12.07
N THR A 173 -18.67 2.73 -11.19
CA THR A 173 -19.60 3.82 -11.55
C THR A 173 -18.85 5.09 -11.95
N LEU A 174 -17.81 5.46 -11.20
CA LEU A 174 -16.96 6.61 -11.53
C LEU A 174 -16.33 6.45 -12.92
N TRP A 175 -15.76 5.27 -13.19
CA TRP A 175 -15.21 4.95 -14.51
C TRP A 175 -16.27 5.13 -15.60
N ASP A 176 -17.40 4.43 -15.51
CA ASP A 176 -18.41 4.39 -16.56
C ASP A 176 -19.09 5.75 -16.83
N LYS A 177 -19.28 6.58 -15.78
CA LYS A 177 -19.77 7.96 -15.93
C LYS A 177 -18.71 8.90 -16.53
N SER A 178 -17.45 8.76 -16.12
CA SER A 178 -16.34 9.63 -16.59
C SER A 178 -15.98 9.45 -18.08
N GLN A 179 -16.47 8.38 -18.73
CA GLN A 179 -16.38 8.20 -20.18
C GLN A 179 -17.31 9.14 -20.96
N GLN A 180 -18.37 9.66 -20.33
CA GLN A 180 -19.39 10.48 -20.99
C GLN A 180 -19.11 11.98 -20.77
N SER A 181 -18.79 12.35 -19.52
CA SER A 181 -18.53 13.74 -19.11
C SER A 181 -17.33 13.84 -18.19
N ILE A 182 -16.56 14.93 -18.30
CA ILE A 182 -15.59 15.31 -17.27
C ILE A 182 -16.33 15.52 -15.94
N MET A 183 -15.88 14.83 -14.90
CA MET A 183 -16.46 14.82 -13.55
C MET A 183 -15.37 14.53 -12.51
N ARG A 184 -15.63 14.82 -11.24
CA ARG A 184 -14.83 14.41 -10.08
C ARG A 184 -15.51 13.28 -9.30
N TYR A 185 -14.73 12.59 -8.47
CA TYR A 185 -15.24 11.53 -7.59
C TYR A 185 -16.33 12.02 -6.61
N THR A 186 -16.30 13.31 -6.26
CA THR A 186 -17.29 14.01 -5.42
C THR A 186 -18.66 14.15 -6.06
N ASP A 187 -18.77 13.99 -7.38
CA ASP A 187 -20.02 14.17 -8.13
C ASP A 187 -20.91 12.90 -8.07
N VAL A 188 -20.43 11.85 -7.38
CA VAL A 188 -21.17 10.65 -7.02
C VAL A 188 -21.26 10.58 -5.51
N ASN A 189 -22.49 10.44 -4.99
CA ASN A 189 -22.71 10.25 -3.55
C ASN A 189 -21.98 8.99 -3.07
N MET A 190 -21.13 9.11 -2.05
CA MET A 190 -20.37 7.98 -1.53
C MET A 190 -21.24 7.05 -0.68
N GLU A 191 -22.28 7.56 -0.03
CA GLU A 191 -23.17 6.80 0.85
C GLU A 191 -23.86 5.65 0.12
N ASP A 192 -24.23 5.85 -1.16
CA ASP A 192 -24.84 4.84 -2.05
C ASP A 192 -23.94 3.61 -2.28
N TYR A 193 -22.66 3.69 -1.91
CA TYR A 193 -21.64 2.66 -2.14
C TYR A 193 -20.88 2.26 -0.88
N VAL A 194 -21.32 2.68 0.31
CA VAL A 194 -20.71 2.25 1.58
C VAL A 194 -20.83 0.73 1.73
N CYS A 195 -19.76 0.09 2.21
CA CYS A 195 -19.74 -1.34 2.45
C CYS A 195 -20.70 -1.71 3.60
N PRO A 196 -21.76 -2.51 3.37
CA PRO A 196 -22.73 -2.85 4.40
C PRO A 196 -22.09 -3.55 5.61
N VAL A 197 -22.61 -3.25 6.81
CA VAL A 197 -22.04 -3.66 8.11
C VAL A 197 -21.79 -5.16 8.21
N PHE A 198 -22.61 -6.00 7.58
CA PHE A 198 -22.48 -7.46 7.62
C PHE A 198 -22.23 -8.10 6.24
N LEU A 199 -21.68 -7.35 5.26
CA LEU A 199 -21.41 -7.90 3.93
C LEU A 199 -20.37 -9.05 4.00
N GLY A 200 -20.77 -10.23 3.53
CA GLY A 200 -20.00 -11.47 3.63
C GLY A 200 -20.28 -12.28 4.90
N CYS A 201 -21.04 -11.75 5.87
CA CYS A 201 -21.38 -12.47 7.09
C CYS A 201 -22.66 -13.32 6.93
N THR A 202 -22.52 -14.63 7.07
CA THR A 202 -23.64 -15.53 7.39
C THR A 202 -23.76 -15.71 8.90
N ILE A 203 -24.88 -15.28 9.47
CA ILE A 203 -25.15 -15.21 10.92
C ILE A 203 -26.20 -16.26 11.32
N CYS A 204 -25.87 -17.09 12.32
CA CYS A 204 -26.81 -17.99 13.01
C CYS A 204 -26.97 -17.55 14.48
N VAL A 205 -28.08 -17.91 15.14
CA VAL A 205 -28.30 -17.57 16.56
C VAL A 205 -28.78 -18.75 17.41
N THR A 206 -28.29 -18.81 18.65
CA THR A 206 -28.65 -19.82 19.67
C THR A 206 -28.89 -19.17 21.05
N GLY A 207 -29.76 -19.76 21.88
CA GLY A 207 -30.19 -19.23 23.18
C GLY A 207 -31.25 -18.13 23.13
N LEU A 208 -31.21 -17.27 22.10
CA LEU A 208 -32.13 -16.13 21.95
C LEU A 208 -33.61 -16.52 21.84
N SER A 209 -34.47 -15.63 22.34
CA SER A 209 -35.93 -15.74 22.27
C SER A 209 -36.47 -15.65 20.84
N SER A 210 -37.77 -15.93 20.65
CA SER A 210 -38.39 -15.87 19.32
C SER A 210 -38.59 -14.44 18.79
N SER A 211 -38.68 -13.42 19.64
CA SER A 211 -38.65 -12.02 19.24
C SER A 211 -37.25 -11.64 18.77
N ASP A 212 -36.24 -11.86 19.59
CA ASP A 212 -34.88 -11.37 19.34
C ASP A 212 -34.27 -12.09 18.12
N ARG A 213 -34.61 -13.37 17.92
CA ARG A 213 -34.26 -14.12 16.72
C ARG A 213 -34.80 -13.47 15.44
N ARG A 214 -36.07 -13.04 15.45
CA ARG A 214 -36.68 -12.36 14.28
C ARG A 214 -36.04 -11.00 14.04
N GLU A 215 -35.71 -10.29 15.11
CA GLU A 215 -35.07 -8.98 15.00
C GLU A 215 -33.64 -9.06 14.48
N VAL A 216 -32.82 -10.01 14.98
CA VAL A 216 -31.50 -10.30 14.41
C VAL A 216 -31.62 -10.72 12.95
N GLN A 217 -32.58 -11.57 12.59
CA GLN A 217 -32.82 -11.96 11.18
C GLN A 217 -33.14 -10.74 10.30
N ARG A 218 -34.01 -9.84 10.77
CA ARG A 218 -34.40 -8.61 10.07
C ARG A 218 -33.22 -7.67 9.88
N LEU A 219 -32.53 -7.32 10.96
CA LEU A 219 -31.37 -6.42 10.98
C LEU A 219 -30.18 -6.98 10.18
N THR A 220 -29.97 -8.30 10.19
CA THR A 220 -28.91 -8.96 9.40
C THR A 220 -29.12 -8.69 7.91
N ALA A 221 -30.34 -8.92 7.41
CA ALA A 221 -30.67 -8.70 6.00
C ALA A 221 -30.64 -7.21 5.61
N GLU A 222 -31.14 -6.33 6.48
CA GLU A 222 -31.11 -4.87 6.30
C GLU A 222 -29.67 -4.34 6.14
N HIS A 223 -28.71 -4.90 6.88
CA HIS A 223 -27.30 -4.50 6.85
C HIS A 223 -26.42 -5.37 5.95
N GLY A 224 -27.01 -6.05 4.96
CA GLY A 224 -26.29 -6.76 3.89
C GLY A 224 -25.70 -8.12 4.25
N GLY A 225 -26.01 -8.67 5.43
CA GLY A 225 -25.64 -10.03 5.83
C GLY A 225 -26.71 -11.07 5.48
N GLN A 226 -26.37 -12.34 5.66
CA GLN A 226 -27.28 -13.47 5.47
C GLN A 226 -27.63 -14.11 6.82
N TYR A 227 -28.91 -14.35 7.10
CA TYR A 227 -29.34 -15.06 8.31
C TYR A 227 -29.69 -16.51 8.01
N THR A 228 -29.26 -17.44 8.87
CA THR A 228 -29.67 -18.85 8.82
C THR A 228 -30.10 -19.38 10.19
N GLY A 229 -31.25 -20.06 10.22
CA GLY A 229 -31.78 -20.70 11.43
C GLY A 229 -31.01 -21.97 11.84
N GLN A 230 -30.30 -22.60 10.89
CA GLN A 230 -29.53 -23.82 11.09
C GLN A 230 -28.03 -23.52 11.01
N LEU A 231 -27.25 -24.04 11.97
CA LEU A 231 -25.80 -23.92 11.92
C LEU A 231 -25.28 -24.99 10.94
N LYS A 232 -24.66 -24.55 9.85
CA LYS A 232 -24.06 -25.42 8.83
C LYS A 232 -22.57 -25.13 8.71
N MET A 233 -21.77 -26.20 8.62
CA MET A 233 -20.34 -26.13 8.36
C MET A 233 -20.08 -25.47 7.00
N ASN A 234 -19.01 -24.66 6.89
CA ASN A 234 -18.59 -23.93 5.68
C ASN A 234 -19.60 -22.91 5.10
N GLU A 235 -20.77 -22.72 5.69
CA GLU A 235 -21.74 -21.68 5.31
C GLU A 235 -21.86 -20.60 6.39
N CYS A 236 -21.87 -20.98 7.67
CA CYS A 236 -21.98 -20.04 8.79
C CYS A 236 -20.63 -19.39 9.12
N THR A 237 -20.58 -18.06 9.13
CA THR A 237 -19.40 -17.29 9.57
C THR A 237 -19.46 -16.94 11.07
N HIS A 238 -20.67 -16.64 11.55
CA HIS A 238 -20.92 -16.16 12.91
C HIS A 238 -22.03 -16.98 13.58
N LEU A 239 -21.84 -17.29 14.87
CA LEU A 239 -22.89 -17.77 15.75
C LEU A 239 -23.02 -16.78 16.91
N ILE A 240 -24.16 -16.10 16.99
CA ILE A 240 -24.52 -15.28 18.16
C ILE A 240 -25.03 -16.21 19.25
N VAL A 241 -24.44 -16.07 20.43
CA VAL A 241 -24.59 -16.97 21.58
C VAL A 241 -24.99 -16.14 22.80
N GLN A 242 -25.98 -16.60 23.57
CA GLN A 242 -26.32 -15.99 24.86
C GLN A 242 -25.49 -16.56 26.03
N GLU A 243 -25.25 -17.88 26.01
CA GLU A 243 -24.44 -18.60 27.00
C GLU A 243 -23.56 -19.64 26.30
N PRO A 244 -22.32 -19.89 26.75
CA PRO A 244 -21.37 -20.80 26.11
C PRO A 244 -21.72 -22.27 26.39
N LYS A 245 -22.88 -22.71 25.89
CA LYS A 245 -23.45 -24.05 26.13
C LYS A 245 -24.25 -24.56 24.93
N GLY A 246 -24.39 -25.88 24.86
CA GLY A 246 -25.24 -26.58 23.90
C GLY A 246 -24.56 -26.91 22.57
N GLN A 247 -25.14 -27.87 21.86
CA GLN A 247 -24.52 -28.52 20.70
C GLN A 247 -24.12 -27.55 19.57
N LYS A 248 -24.90 -26.49 19.31
CA LYS A 248 -24.55 -25.48 18.30
C LYS A 248 -23.24 -24.75 18.65
N TYR A 249 -23.02 -24.39 19.91
CA TYR A 249 -21.78 -23.71 20.34
C TYR A 249 -20.55 -24.61 20.21
N GLU A 250 -20.67 -25.88 20.62
CA GLU A 250 -19.60 -26.86 20.49
C GLU A 250 -19.26 -27.20 19.03
N CYS A 251 -20.27 -27.32 18.16
CA CYS A 251 -20.03 -27.49 16.72
C CYS A 251 -19.40 -26.24 16.09
N ALA A 252 -19.90 -25.05 16.40
CA ALA A 252 -19.36 -23.79 15.89
C ALA A 252 -17.87 -23.60 16.25
N LYS A 253 -17.49 -23.90 17.50
CA LYS A 253 -16.07 -23.93 17.91
C LYS A 253 -15.24 -24.90 17.08
N LYS A 254 -15.70 -26.14 16.90
CA LYS A 254 -15.00 -27.17 16.10
C LYS A 254 -14.86 -26.78 14.63
N TRP A 255 -15.78 -25.98 14.11
CA TRP A 255 -15.78 -25.48 12.73
C TRP A 255 -15.10 -24.10 12.59
N ASN A 256 -14.45 -23.58 13.65
CA ASN A 256 -13.82 -22.26 13.70
C ASN A 256 -14.75 -21.09 13.30
N VAL A 257 -16.05 -21.23 13.61
CA VAL A 257 -17.08 -20.20 13.44
C VAL A 257 -16.97 -19.18 14.58
N HIS A 258 -17.15 -17.90 14.28
CA HIS A 258 -17.05 -16.83 15.27
C HIS A 258 -18.21 -16.89 16.29
N CYS A 259 -17.93 -17.44 17.48
CA CYS A 259 -18.87 -17.51 18.60
C CYS A 259 -18.83 -16.20 19.41
N VAL A 260 -19.77 -15.31 19.12
CA VAL A 260 -19.83 -13.94 19.66
C VAL A 260 -21.08 -13.69 20.51
N SER A 261 -21.00 -12.71 21.41
CA SER A 261 -22.18 -12.22 22.14
C SER A 261 -23.11 -11.39 21.25
N VAL A 262 -24.36 -11.20 21.70
CA VAL A 262 -25.31 -10.28 21.03
C VAL A 262 -24.79 -8.84 20.97
N GLN A 263 -23.93 -8.43 21.90
CA GLN A 263 -23.33 -7.09 21.93
C GLN A 263 -22.49 -6.81 20.68
N TRP A 264 -21.80 -7.81 20.11
CA TRP A 264 -21.07 -7.65 18.84
C TRP A 264 -21.99 -7.17 17.71
N PHE A 265 -23.19 -7.73 17.64
CA PHE A 265 -24.18 -7.42 16.60
C PHE A 265 -24.75 -6.01 16.79
N SER A 266 -25.13 -5.67 18.03
CA SER A 266 -25.63 -4.33 18.39
C SER A 266 -24.57 -3.25 18.17
N ASP A 267 -23.35 -3.42 18.69
CA ASP A 267 -22.25 -2.47 18.50
C ASP A 267 -21.86 -2.30 17.03
N SER A 268 -21.94 -3.36 16.21
CA SER A 268 -21.63 -3.26 14.78
C SER A 268 -22.60 -2.35 14.05
N ILE A 269 -23.90 -2.46 14.37
CA ILE A 269 -24.95 -1.61 13.80
C ILE A 269 -24.81 -0.17 14.34
N GLU A 270 -24.68 0.01 15.66
CA GLU A 270 -24.58 1.33 16.29
C GLU A 270 -23.37 2.14 15.81
N LYS A 271 -22.23 1.47 15.61
CA LYS A 271 -20.99 2.12 15.14
C LYS A 271 -20.89 2.19 13.61
N GLY A 272 -21.80 1.54 12.87
CA GLY A 272 -21.82 1.52 11.41
C GLY A 272 -20.73 0.68 10.74
N PHE A 273 -20.08 -0.25 11.46
CA PHE A 273 -19.08 -1.17 10.88
C PHE A 273 -18.94 -2.47 11.68
N CYS A 274 -18.64 -3.56 11.01
CA CYS A 274 -18.43 -4.88 11.63
C CYS A 274 -17.33 -4.81 12.71
N GLN A 275 -17.69 -5.14 13.95
CA GLN A 275 -16.73 -5.11 15.06
C GLN A 275 -15.77 -6.32 15.02
N ASP A 276 -14.58 -6.15 15.57
CA ASP A 276 -13.60 -7.23 15.78
C ASP A 276 -14.20 -8.31 16.70
N GLU A 277 -14.37 -9.53 16.17
CA GLU A 277 -15.03 -10.63 16.87
C GLU A 277 -14.25 -11.07 18.12
N THR A 278 -12.94 -10.81 18.16
CA THR A 278 -12.08 -11.19 19.30
C THR A 278 -12.44 -10.43 20.58
N MET A 279 -13.01 -9.23 20.45
CA MET A 279 -13.45 -8.39 21.57
C MET A 279 -14.76 -8.87 22.21
N TYR A 280 -15.51 -9.78 21.57
CA TYR A 280 -16.84 -10.22 21.99
C TYR A 280 -16.98 -11.74 22.12
N LYS A 281 -15.86 -12.46 22.15
CA LYS A 281 -15.82 -13.92 22.36
C LYS A 281 -16.47 -14.32 23.67
N ILE A 282 -17.30 -15.35 23.62
CA ILE A 282 -17.86 -15.98 24.82
C ILE A 282 -17.12 -17.29 25.08
N GLU A 283 -16.46 -17.39 26.23
CA GLU A 283 -15.73 -18.58 26.68
C GLU A 283 -16.41 -19.23 27.90
N ALA A 284 -16.37 -20.56 27.97
CA ALA A 284 -16.90 -21.32 29.09
C ALA A 284 -15.96 -21.18 30.30
N GLY A 285 -16.23 -20.19 31.16
CA GLY A 285 -15.44 -19.92 32.37
C GLY A 285 -15.44 -18.45 32.79
N SER A 286 -15.71 -17.51 31.88
CA SER A 286 -15.90 -16.11 32.24
C SER A 286 -17.26 -15.93 32.93
N LYS A 287 -17.27 -15.85 34.27
CA LYS A 287 -18.40 -15.27 35.01
C LYS A 287 -18.67 -13.87 34.45
N LEU A 288 -19.94 -13.51 34.27
CA LEU A 288 -20.32 -12.14 33.88
C LEU A 288 -19.61 -11.14 34.79
N ARG A 289 -18.78 -10.26 34.21
CA ARG A 289 -18.36 -9.03 34.89
C ARG A 289 -19.49 -8.02 34.82
N SER A 290 -20.55 -8.25 35.60
CA SER A 290 -21.40 -7.17 36.05
C SER A 290 -20.64 -6.35 37.10
N THR A 291 -20.84 -5.03 37.08
CA THR A 291 -20.15 -3.98 37.86
C THR A 291 -18.73 -3.61 37.41
N PRO A 292 -18.42 -2.30 37.23
CA PRO A 292 -17.06 -1.82 37.01
C PRO A 292 -16.30 -1.78 38.34
N SER A 293 -15.22 -2.55 38.43
CA SER A 293 -14.29 -2.48 39.57
C SER A 293 -13.39 -1.24 39.41
N THR A 294 -13.82 -0.11 39.98
CA THR A 294 -12.95 1.06 40.17
C THR A 294 -11.87 0.73 41.20
N SER A 295 -10.66 0.50 40.73
CA SER A 295 -9.49 0.29 41.59
C SER A 295 -8.98 1.62 42.14
N THR A 296 -9.52 2.07 43.27
CA THR A 296 -8.88 3.08 44.12
C THR A 296 -8.84 2.53 45.55
N PRO A 297 -7.67 2.28 46.15
CA PRO A 297 -7.59 1.76 47.50
C PRO A 297 -7.96 2.87 48.49
N THR A 298 -9.03 2.66 49.23
CA THR A 298 -9.41 3.50 50.38
C THR A 298 -8.41 3.27 51.50
N ASN A 299 -7.86 4.36 52.07
CA ASN A 299 -7.02 4.29 53.25
C ASN A 299 -7.68 5.14 54.35
N ASP A 300 -7.83 4.59 55.55
CA ASP A 300 -8.50 5.25 56.68
C ASP A 300 -7.70 6.46 57.19
N ALA A 301 -8.37 7.61 57.33
CA ALA A 301 -7.96 8.70 58.21
C ALA A 301 -9.17 9.56 58.61
N SER A 302 -9.13 10.11 59.83
CA SER A 302 -10.32 10.58 60.55
C SER A 302 -10.56 12.09 60.57
N LYS A 303 -11.81 12.47 60.28
CA LYS A 303 -12.56 13.67 60.74
C LYS A 303 -12.08 15.10 60.38
N PRO A 304 -12.99 16.10 60.42
CA PRO A 304 -12.79 17.43 59.82
C PRO A 304 -12.75 18.60 60.82
N ASP A 305 -12.20 19.73 60.37
CA ASP A 305 -12.48 21.12 60.81
C ASP A 305 -12.42 22.00 59.54
N SER A 306 -13.48 22.69 59.11
CA SER A 306 -14.08 23.93 59.63
C SER A 306 -13.50 25.21 58.97
N ASN A 307 -14.41 26.07 58.49
CA ASN A 307 -14.23 27.42 57.93
C ASN A 307 -13.60 27.57 56.50
N THR A 308 -13.82 28.63 55.71
CA THR A 308 -14.93 29.62 55.52
C THR A 308 -14.58 30.51 54.29
N LEU A 309 -15.55 30.82 53.41
CA LEU A 309 -15.60 31.92 52.41
C LEU A 309 -14.60 32.03 51.22
N SER A 310 -15.19 31.95 50.01
CA SER A 310 -15.14 32.87 48.83
C SER A 310 -13.88 33.64 48.37
N ASP A 311 -13.74 33.63 47.04
CA ASP A 311 -13.41 34.74 46.10
C ASP A 311 -11.98 35.17 45.72
N VAL A 312 -11.68 34.92 44.43
CA VAL A 312 -11.20 35.86 43.38
C VAL A 312 -9.73 36.36 43.35
N SER A 313 -9.09 36.08 42.20
CA SER A 313 -7.90 36.74 41.59
C SER A 313 -6.55 36.59 42.33
N HIS A 314 -5.40 36.41 41.67
CA HIS A 314 -4.79 37.27 40.65
C HIS A 314 -3.79 36.54 39.72
N ILE A 315 -3.46 37.18 38.60
CA ILE A 315 -2.43 36.76 37.64
C ILE A 315 -1.03 37.23 38.11
N SER A 316 0.02 36.52 37.65
CA SER A 316 1.42 36.96 37.43
C SER A 316 2.53 36.43 38.36
N ASN A 317 3.47 35.73 37.70
CA ASN A 317 4.92 35.61 37.91
C ASN A 317 5.35 34.48 36.95
N VAL A 318 5.73 34.74 35.69
CA VAL A 318 6.95 35.46 35.27
C VAL A 318 8.13 35.04 36.14
N ASN A 319 9.00 34.20 35.60
CA ASN A 319 10.40 34.21 35.98
C ASN A 319 11.26 34.18 34.71
N LEU A 320 12.17 35.15 34.60
CA LEU A 320 12.88 35.52 33.38
C LEU A 320 14.37 35.49 33.69
N SER A 321 15.10 34.51 33.15
CA SER A 321 16.56 34.52 33.09
C SER A 321 17.03 33.42 32.13
N GLY A 322 17.82 33.71 31.10
CA GLY A 322 18.26 35.00 30.58
C GLY A 322 19.04 34.74 29.29
N VAL A 323 18.76 35.51 28.24
CA VAL A 323 19.44 35.38 26.94
C VAL A 323 20.81 36.07 27.02
N ASN A 324 21.84 35.45 26.43
CA ASN A 324 22.87 36.22 25.73
C ASN A 324 23.38 35.44 24.51
N GLU A 325 23.89 36.18 23.52
CA GLU A 325 23.91 35.78 22.11
C GLU A 325 25.30 35.47 21.54
N THR A 326 25.28 34.90 20.33
CA THR A 326 26.23 35.11 19.21
C THR A 326 27.73 34.92 19.44
N ALA A 327 28.27 33.85 18.83
CA ALA A 327 29.60 33.89 18.18
C ALA A 327 29.71 32.85 17.06
N CYS A 328 29.76 33.29 15.80
CA CYS A 328 30.21 32.46 14.69
C CYS A 328 31.73 32.51 14.58
N SER A 329 32.42 31.36 14.45
CA SER A 329 33.79 31.27 13.93
C SER A 329 34.08 29.86 13.41
N SER A 330 34.91 29.77 12.38
CA SER A 330 35.00 28.61 11.48
C SER A 330 36.32 27.84 11.60
N ALA A 331 36.24 26.50 11.41
CA ALA A 331 37.35 25.57 11.10
C ALA A 331 38.39 25.34 12.24
N THR A 332 39.12 24.21 12.34
CA THR A 332 39.38 23.09 11.41
C THR A 332 39.45 21.71 12.11
N SER A 333 38.99 20.68 11.40
CA SER A 333 39.32 19.23 11.49
C SER A 333 40.33 18.72 12.53
N SER A 334 39.88 17.79 13.39
CA SER A 334 40.67 16.57 13.69
C SER A 334 39.78 15.38 14.10
N ARG A 335 39.78 14.36 13.24
CA ARG A 335 39.42 12.93 13.46
C ARG A 335 38.88 12.51 14.84
N LEU A 336 37.62 12.07 14.87
CA LEU A 336 37.13 10.76 15.36
C LEU A 336 35.62 10.64 15.04
N ASP A 337 35.08 9.42 14.94
CA ASP A 337 33.66 9.20 14.62
C ASP A 337 32.71 9.71 15.72
N PRO A 338 31.50 10.20 15.39
CA PRO A 338 30.48 10.53 16.39
C PRO A 338 30.00 9.27 17.11
N LEU A 339 29.91 9.34 18.44
CA LEU A 339 29.48 8.23 19.30
C LEU A 339 28.00 7.84 19.00
N PRO A 340 27.63 6.54 19.04
CA PRO A 340 26.28 6.06 18.69
C PRO A 340 25.07 6.64 19.48
N ASP A 341 25.29 7.48 20.50
CA ASP A 341 24.24 8.09 21.34
C ASP A 341 23.46 9.24 20.66
N GLU A 342 24.06 9.97 19.70
CA GLU A 342 23.34 11.09 19.05
C GLU A 342 22.11 10.61 18.26
N LEU A 343 22.16 9.40 17.69
CA LEU A 343 21.03 8.82 16.96
C LEU A 343 19.86 8.42 17.87
N GLU A 344 20.13 8.06 19.13
CA GLU A 344 19.10 7.75 20.14
C GLU A 344 18.35 9.01 20.57
N ASN A 345 19.03 10.16 20.68
CA ASN A 345 18.48 11.42 21.20
C ASN A 345 18.03 12.45 20.14
N LEU A 346 18.30 12.21 18.85
CA LEU A 346 17.82 13.03 17.73
C LEU A 346 16.30 13.27 17.81
N ASP A 347 15.90 14.53 18.07
CA ASP A 347 14.52 15.00 18.09
C ASP A 347 14.01 15.17 16.66
N MET A 348 12.86 14.58 16.37
CA MET A 348 12.26 14.55 15.04
C MET A 348 11.41 15.79 14.75
N SER A 349 11.13 16.63 15.76
CA SER A 349 10.26 17.80 15.65
C SER A 349 10.89 19.01 14.96
N SER A 350 12.22 19.05 14.87
CA SER A 350 12.99 20.18 14.33
C SER A 350 13.30 20.09 12.82
N PHE A 351 12.98 18.98 12.15
CA PHE A 351 13.33 18.76 10.75
C PHE A 351 12.19 19.11 9.79
N HIS A 352 12.34 20.22 9.08
CA HIS A 352 11.43 20.65 8.01
C HIS A 352 12.12 20.45 6.64
N ALA A 353 12.28 19.19 6.24
CA ALA A 353 12.87 18.80 4.96
C ALA A 353 11.79 18.66 3.87
N PRO A 354 12.11 18.90 2.58
CA PRO A 354 11.18 18.67 1.47
C PRO A 354 10.73 17.21 1.37
N GLU A 355 9.44 16.98 1.10
CA GLU A 355 8.84 15.63 0.99
C GLU A 355 9.38 14.82 -0.21
N ASP A 356 10.05 15.47 -1.16
CA ASP A 356 10.64 14.90 -2.39
C ASP A 356 12.17 14.76 -2.34
N LEU A 357 12.81 15.02 -1.19
CA LEU A 357 14.27 15.06 -1.04
C LEU A 357 14.98 13.76 -1.49
N LEU A 358 14.37 12.59 -1.30
CA LEU A 358 14.89 11.27 -1.70
C LEU A 358 14.12 10.68 -2.89
N ASP A 359 13.44 11.49 -3.71
CA ASP A 359 12.74 11.00 -4.91
C ASP A 359 13.70 10.19 -5.82
N GLY A 360 13.23 9.03 -6.30
CA GLY A 360 14.03 8.06 -7.04
C GLY A 360 15.08 7.27 -6.21
N CYS A 361 15.34 7.61 -4.95
CA CYS A 361 16.31 6.87 -4.13
C CYS A 361 15.70 5.55 -3.63
N ARG A 362 16.19 4.43 -4.17
CA ARG A 362 15.89 3.07 -3.74
C ARG A 362 16.92 2.64 -2.68
N ILE A 363 16.53 2.63 -1.41
CA ILE A 363 17.44 2.57 -0.25
C ILE A 363 17.30 1.24 0.50
N TYR A 364 18.43 0.63 0.86
CA TYR A 364 18.50 -0.47 1.83
C TYR A 364 19.24 -0.05 3.10
N LEU A 365 18.75 -0.53 4.26
CA LEU A 365 19.35 -0.29 5.56
C LEU A 365 20.04 -1.56 6.04
N CYS A 366 21.37 -1.57 6.04
CA CYS A 366 22.17 -2.71 6.48
C CYS A 366 22.63 -2.51 7.93
N GLY A 367 22.38 -3.48 8.80
CA GLY A 367 22.92 -3.47 10.17
C GLY A 367 22.33 -2.44 11.14
N PHE A 368 21.09 -2.00 10.94
CA PHE A 368 20.35 -1.22 11.94
C PHE A 368 19.34 -2.10 12.68
N SER A 369 19.23 -1.94 14.00
CA SER A 369 18.23 -2.63 14.83
C SER A 369 17.51 -1.67 15.79
N GLY A 370 16.42 -2.15 16.40
CA GLY A 370 15.68 -1.43 17.44
C GLY A 370 15.24 -0.01 17.04
N ARG A 371 15.30 0.93 18.00
CA ARG A 371 14.82 2.32 17.84
C ARG A 371 15.54 3.09 16.73
N LYS A 372 16.83 2.80 16.49
CA LYS A 372 17.64 3.41 15.41
C LYS A 372 17.06 3.08 14.03
N LEU A 373 16.68 1.82 13.82
CA LEU A 373 16.05 1.35 12.58
C LEU A 373 14.70 2.06 12.32
N ASP A 374 13.86 2.22 13.34
CA ASP A 374 12.55 2.86 13.19
C ASP A 374 12.64 4.38 12.99
N LYS A 375 13.60 5.07 13.61
CA LYS A 375 13.92 6.46 13.27
C LYS A 375 14.37 6.59 11.80
N MET A 376 15.27 5.72 11.37
CA MET A 376 15.81 5.74 10.00
C MET A 376 14.74 5.45 8.94
N ARG A 377 13.82 4.51 9.23
CA ARG A 377 12.63 4.25 8.42
C ARG A 377 11.72 5.47 8.31
N ARG A 378 11.46 6.16 9.43
CA ARG A 378 10.64 7.39 9.44
C ARG A 378 11.27 8.49 8.58
N LEU A 379 12.57 8.75 8.74
CA LEU A 379 13.29 9.71 7.91
C LEU A 379 13.15 9.35 6.41
N ILE A 380 13.52 8.15 5.98
CA ILE A 380 13.43 7.76 4.56
C ILE A 380 12.01 7.95 4.01
N ASN A 381 10.98 7.56 4.78
CA ASN A 381 9.58 7.73 4.37
C ASN A 381 9.15 9.20 4.29
N CYS A 382 9.62 10.06 5.19
CA CYS A 382 9.27 11.50 5.23
C CYS A 382 9.89 12.30 4.08
N ALA A 383 11.00 11.84 3.50
CA ALA A 383 11.63 12.46 2.32
C ALA A 383 11.30 11.74 1.00
N GLY A 384 10.30 10.85 0.97
CA GLY A 384 9.84 10.23 -0.29
C GLY A 384 10.73 9.09 -0.81
N GLY A 385 11.69 8.60 -0.03
CA GLY A 385 12.60 7.52 -0.45
C GLY A 385 11.96 6.12 -0.40
N VAL A 386 12.28 5.27 -1.38
CA VAL A 386 11.73 3.91 -1.47
C VAL A 386 12.62 2.90 -0.76
N ARG A 387 12.18 2.39 0.39
CA ARG A 387 12.98 1.45 1.21
C ARG A 387 12.74 -0.02 0.83
N PHE A 388 13.82 -0.76 0.59
CA PHE A 388 13.80 -2.21 0.40
C PHE A 388 14.01 -2.98 1.71
N ASN A 389 13.40 -4.17 1.82
CA ASN A 389 13.58 -5.09 2.97
C ASN A 389 14.70 -6.12 2.76
N GLN A 390 15.12 -6.32 1.50
CA GLN A 390 16.18 -7.24 1.10
C GLN A 390 17.04 -6.51 0.07
N LEU A 391 18.35 -6.80 0.05
CA LEU A 391 19.28 -6.17 -0.87
C LEU A 391 19.21 -6.89 -2.23
N ASN A 392 18.94 -6.14 -3.29
CA ASN A 392 18.76 -6.64 -4.66
C ASN A 392 19.37 -5.67 -5.69
N GLU A 393 19.31 -6.02 -6.98
CA GLU A 393 19.86 -5.21 -8.07
C GLU A 393 19.12 -3.87 -8.29
N ASP A 394 17.92 -3.71 -7.72
CA ASP A 394 17.18 -2.44 -7.73
C ASP A 394 17.64 -1.45 -6.65
N VAL A 395 18.41 -1.88 -5.64
CA VAL A 395 18.93 -0.97 -4.62
C VAL A 395 19.92 0.01 -5.26
N THR A 396 19.67 1.30 -5.10
CA THR A 396 20.58 2.38 -5.55
C THR A 396 21.55 2.81 -4.45
N HIS A 397 21.10 2.80 -3.20
CA HIS A 397 21.85 3.28 -2.04
C HIS A 397 21.77 2.29 -0.90
N VAL A 398 22.91 2.00 -0.25
CA VAL A 398 22.99 1.18 0.97
C VAL A 398 23.50 2.06 2.09
N ILE A 399 22.67 2.27 3.11
CA ILE A 399 23.08 2.96 4.33
C ILE A 399 23.60 1.90 5.32
N LEU A 400 24.85 2.05 5.75
CA LEU A 400 25.50 1.15 6.70
C LEU A 400 25.30 1.61 8.15
N GLY A 401 24.97 0.63 9.00
CA GLY A 401 24.92 0.72 10.46
C GLY A 401 26.01 -0.14 11.10
N GLU A 402 25.65 -0.87 12.17
CA GLU A 402 26.58 -1.56 13.07
C GLU A 402 27.03 -2.95 12.53
N ASN A 403 26.26 -3.56 11.63
CA ASN A 403 26.59 -4.83 10.96
C ASN A 403 26.74 -4.65 9.44
N THR A 404 27.77 -5.28 8.84
CA THR A 404 28.14 -5.15 7.42
C THR A 404 28.18 -6.48 6.66
N ASP A 405 27.90 -7.61 7.30
CA ASP A 405 28.17 -8.94 6.72
C ASP A 405 27.20 -9.30 5.57
N GLU A 406 25.94 -8.85 5.66
CA GLU A 406 24.93 -9.02 4.60
C GLU A 406 25.35 -8.31 3.29
N LEU A 407 25.97 -7.12 3.39
CA LEU A 407 26.45 -6.36 2.23
C LEU A 407 27.64 -7.05 1.55
N LYS A 408 28.63 -7.53 2.32
CA LYS A 408 29.81 -8.22 1.77
C LYS A 408 29.40 -9.43 0.93
N HIS A 409 28.57 -10.30 1.52
CA HIS A 409 28.05 -11.50 0.86
C HIS A 409 27.24 -11.20 -0.43
N PHE A 410 26.59 -10.04 -0.53
CA PHE A 410 25.92 -9.62 -1.76
C PHE A 410 26.90 -9.11 -2.83
N LEU A 411 27.88 -8.29 -2.44
CA LEU A 411 28.88 -7.73 -3.36
C LEU A 411 29.79 -8.80 -3.99
N ASP A 412 30.05 -9.89 -3.25
CA ASP A 412 30.78 -11.06 -3.73
C ASP A 412 29.98 -11.90 -4.75
N LYS A 413 28.65 -11.86 -4.68
CA LYS A 413 27.74 -12.68 -5.50
C LYS A 413 27.16 -11.97 -6.71
N THR A 414 27.25 -10.66 -6.78
CA THR A 414 26.58 -9.85 -7.81
C THR A 414 27.52 -8.85 -8.47
N SER A 415 27.26 -8.54 -9.74
CA SER A 415 27.99 -7.50 -10.48
C SER A 415 27.50 -6.08 -10.15
N HIS A 416 26.37 -5.94 -9.47
CA HIS A 416 25.78 -4.65 -9.12
C HIS A 416 26.59 -3.94 -8.02
N ARG A 417 26.69 -2.62 -8.10
CA ARG A 417 27.49 -1.78 -7.19
C ARG A 417 26.68 -0.57 -6.73
N PRO A 418 25.82 -0.72 -5.71
CA PRO A 418 25.06 0.39 -5.14
C PRO A 418 25.97 1.40 -4.42
N HIS A 419 25.49 2.64 -4.26
CA HIS A 419 26.15 3.69 -3.50
C HIS A 419 26.14 3.37 -2.00
N VAL A 420 27.30 3.02 -1.44
CA VAL A 420 27.46 2.68 -0.01
C VAL A 420 27.77 3.95 0.79
N VAL A 421 26.88 4.33 1.71
CA VAL A 421 26.98 5.55 2.53
C VAL A 421 26.79 5.26 4.02
N THR A 422 27.28 6.17 4.85
CA THR A 422 27.02 6.17 6.31
C THR A 422 25.67 6.81 6.65
N ALA A 423 25.12 6.52 7.84
CA ALA A 423 23.93 7.19 8.39
C ALA A 423 24.00 8.73 8.34
N LYS A 424 25.21 9.28 8.45
CA LYS A 424 25.48 10.72 8.43
C LYS A 424 25.11 11.40 7.11
N TRP A 425 25.23 10.70 5.97
CA TRP A 425 24.80 11.21 4.66
C TRP A 425 23.32 11.63 4.67
N LEU A 426 22.48 10.76 5.24
CA LEU A 426 21.05 10.97 5.30
C LEU A 426 20.71 12.09 6.29
N LEU A 427 21.31 12.08 7.48
CA LEU A 427 21.08 13.13 8.50
C LEU A 427 21.52 14.52 8.01
N GLU A 428 22.66 14.65 7.33
CA GLU A 428 23.10 15.94 6.78
C GLU A 428 22.25 16.40 5.59
N SER A 429 21.82 15.47 4.71
CA SER A 429 20.88 15.79 3.62
C SER A 429 19.54 16.30 4.17
N PHE A 430 19.05 15.69 5.27
CA PHE A 430 17.87 16.15 6.00
C PHE A 430 18.06 17.53 6.64
N SER A 431 19.18 17.74 7.35
CA SER A 431 19.44 19.00 8.06
C SER A 431 19.61 20.20 7.13
N LYS A 432 19.94 19.98 5.85
CA LYS A 432 20.21 21.03 4.86
C LYS A 432 19.18 21.12 3.74
N GLY A 433 18.26 20.15 3.65
CA GLY A 433 17.15 20.15 2.69
C GLY A 433 17.53 19.84 1.24
N TYR A 434 18.71 19.27 0.98
CA TYR A 434 19.14 18.83 -0.35
C TYR A 434 20.07 17.61 -0.26
N LEU A 435 20.11 16.79 -1.32
CA LEU A 435 20.95 15.59 -1.35
C LEU A 435 22.45 15.94 -1.40
N HIS A 436 23.20 15.42 -0.44
CA HIS A 436 24.65 15.56 -0.44
C HIS A 436 25.33 14.58 -1.42
N PRO A 437 26.49 14.95 -2.00
CA PRO A 437 27.31 14.02 -2.80
C PRO A 437 27.72 12.78 -1.98
N VAL A 438 27.52 11.60 -2.56
CA VAL A 438 27.77 10.28 -1.95
C VAL A 438 29.24 10.11 -1.54
N GLU A 439 30.14 10.67 -2.34
CA GLU A 439 31.60 10.52 -2.26
C GLU A 439 32.18 11.01 -0.93
N GLN A 440 31.48 11.94 -0.26
CA GLN A 440 31.91 12.54 1.01
C GLN A 440 31.53 11.70 2.24
N TYR A 441 30.70 10.66 2.08
CA TYR A 441 30.11 9.90 3.18
C TYR A 441 30.33 8.38 3.05
N VAL A 442 31.25 7.97 2.16
CA VAL A 442 31.71 6.59 2.04
C VAL A 442 32.44 6.19 3.34
N PRO A 443 32.05 5.09 4.00
CA PRO A 443 32.69 4.68 5.25
C PRO A 443 34.16 4.30 5.06
N LEU A 444 35.02 4.61 6.03
CA LEU A 444 36.48 4.42 5.95
C LEU A 444 36.92 2.97 5.66
N ASN A 445 36.10 1.99 6.04
CA ASN A 445 36.33 0.57 5.77
C ASN A 445 35.99 0.14 4.32
N TYR A 446 35.56 1.07 3.47
CA TYR A 446 35.19 0.83 2.07
C TYR A 446 36.06 1.70 1.12
N GLN A 447 37.37 1.43 1.10
CA GLN A 447 38.22 1.98 0.04
C GLN A 447 37.94 1.27 -1.29
N LEU A 448 37.47 2.06 -2.26
CA LEU A 448 37.18 1.60 -3.61
C LEU A 448 38.49 1.18 -4.29
N LEU A 449 38.66 -0.12 -4.53
CA LEU A 449 39.77 -0.67 -5.31
C LEU A 449 39.70 -0.15 -6.75
N LYS A 450 40.36 0.98 -7.02
CA LYS A 450 40.74 1.37 -8.37
C LYS A 450 41.80 0.39 -8.87
N ASN A 451 41.55 -0.23 -10.02
CA ASN A 451 42.62 -0.64 -10.93
C ASN A 451 42.46 0.13 -12.26
N PRO A 452 43.56 0.51 -12.93
CA PRO A 452 43.55 1.51 -13.99
C PRO A 452 43.49 0.93 -15.42
N VAL A 453 43.42 1.84 -16.41
CA VAL A 453 43.52 1.65 -17.88
C VAL A 453 42.29 0.92 -18.48
N LEU A 454 41.62 1.35 -19.57
CA LEU A 454 41.95 2.18 -20.76
C LEU A 454 40.73 3.12 -21.04
N GLU A 455 40.78 4.35 -21.56
CA GLU A 455 41.46 4.95 -22.73
C GLU A 455 41.20 4.28 -24.10
N GLU A 456 40.27 4.84 -24.88
CA GLU A 456 40.25 4.74 -26.36
C GLU A 456 41.12 5.88 -26.96
N PRO A 457 41.55 5.86 -28.25
CA PRO A 457 41.25 4.89 -29.34
C PRO A 457 42.47 4.43 -30.20
N GLU A 458 42.17 3.63 -31.26
CA GLU A 458 42.82 3.56 -32.61
C GLU A 458 43.50 2.25 -33.14
N LEU A 459 42.97 1.82 -34.30
CA LEU A 459 43.54 1.18 -35.51
C LEU A 459 44.56 0.01 -35.51
N LYS A 460 44.13 -1.09 -36.20
CA LYS A 460 44.92 -2.09 -37.02
C LYS A 460 45.89 -3.02 -36.21
N SER A 461 46.20 -4.27 -36.57
CA SER A 461 45.94 -5.13 -37.77
C SER A 461 46.15 -6.64 -37.49
N VAL A 462 45.40 -7.50 -38.20
CA VAL A 462 45.78 -8.84 -38.76
C VAL A 462 46.15 -10.04 -37.83
N PHE A 463 45.41 -11.13 -38.05
CA PHE A 463 45.52 -12.58 -37.72
C PHE A 463 46.86 -13.31 -38.03
N PRO A 464 47.02 -14.67 -37.92
CA PRO A 464 46.25 -15.75 -37.21
C PRO A 464 47.11 -16.79 -36.44
N LYS A 465 46.48 -17.71 -35.67
CA LYS A 465 46.46 -19.20 -35.89
C LYS A 465 45.90 -20.03 -34.70
N ASN A 466 45.01 -20.98 -35.02
CA ASN A 466 44.98 -22.45 -34.72
C ASN A 466 45.71 -22.96 -33.44
N ASN A 467 45.32 -23.99 -32.66
CA ASN A 467 44.34 -25.10 -32.77
C ASN A 467 44.28 -25.84 -31.38
N ASN A 468 43.45 -26.85 -31.03
CA ASN A 468 42.43 -27.63 -31.75
C ASN A 468 41.31 -28.24 -30.83
N VAL A 469 40.27 -28.76 -31.49
CA VAL A 469 39.29 -29.83 -31.14
C VAL A 469 39.61 -30.82 -29.98
N PHE A 470 38.60 -31.09 -29.14
CA PHE A 470 38.13 -32.48 -28.87
C PHE A 470 36.61 -32.55 -28.64
N LYS A 471 35.99 -33.64 -29.09
CA LYS A 471 34.54 -33.86 -29.22
C LYS A 471 34.18 -35.18 -28.52
N LYS A 472 33.14 -35.22 -27.68
CA LYS A 472 32.41 -36.48 -27.40
C LYS A 472 31.01 -36.24 -26.83
N GLN A 473 30.02 -36.91 -27.43
CA GLN A 473 28.74 -37.28 -26.82
C GLN A 473 28.97 -38.67 -26.12
N SER A 474 28.09 -39.30 -25.34
CA SER A 474 26.63 -39.25 -25.16
C SER A 474 26.20 -40.03 -23.89
N ALA A 475 24.90 -39.93 -23.54
CA ALA A 475 24.05 -40.96 -22.88
C ALA A 475 23.78 -40.94 -21.35
N ASN A 476 22.52 -40.63 -21.03
CA ASN A 476 21.61 -41.07 -19.95
C ASN A 476 22.11 -41.94 -18.79
N ILE A 477 21.82 -41.49 -17.56
CA ILE A 477 21.53 -42.35 -16.40
C ILE A 477 20.25 -41.86 -15.66
N THR A 478 19.22 -42.72 -15.72
CA THR A 478 18.20 -43.05 -14.70
C THR A 478 17.38 -41.98 -13.96
N LYS A 479 16.05 -42.10 -14.15
CA LYS A 479 14.98 -41.53 -13.31
C LYS A 479 15.03 -42.07 -11.87
N HIS A 480 14.90 -41.21 -10.86
CA HIS A 480 14.26 -41.54 -9.58
C HIS A 480 13.81 -40.25 -8.85
N LEU A 481 12.91 -40.37 -7.86
CA LEU A 481 12.40 -39.29 -6.98
C LEU A 481 11.35 -38.32 -7.56
N LYS A 482 10.17 -38.86 -7.91
CA LYS A 482 8.85 -38.20 -7.74
C LYS A 482 7.76 -39.26 -7.50
N ALA A 483 7.62 -39.71 -6.25
CA ALA A 483 6.50 -40.52 -5.74
C ALA A 483 6.68 -40.75 -4.23
N ALA A 484 6.32 -39.76 -3.41
CA ALA A 484 6.28 -39.88 -1.94
C ALA A 484 5.55 -38.68 -1.31
N GLU A 485 4.22 -38.57 -1.49
CA GLU A 485 3.34 -37.73 -0.65
C GLU A 485 1.82 -37.99 -0.83
N ASP A 486 1.42 -39.14 -1.40
CA ASP A 486 0.01 -39.50 -1.70
C ASP A 486 -0.38 -40.89 -1.13
N ASP A 487 0.07 -41.23 0.08
CA ASP A 487 -0.26 -42.51 0.73
C ASP A 487 -0.40 -42.41 2.26
N PHE A 488 -1.46 -41.71 2.72
CA PHE A 488 -1.83 -41.64 4.14
C PHE A 488 -3.35 -41.53 4.41
N LEU A 489 -4.20 -41.87 3.43
CA LEU A 489 -5.66 -41.62 3.49
C LEU A 489 -6.52 -42.80 2.98
N SER A 490 -6.01 -44.02 3.12
CA SER A 490 -6.51 -45.25 2.49
C SER A 490 -6.79 -46.39 3.50
N GLN A 491 -7.02 -46.07 4.78
CA GLN A 491 -7.18 -47.08 5.86
C GLN A 491 -8.48 -47.04 6.70
N TYR A 492 -9.46 -46.19 6.38
CA TYR A 492 -10.73 -46.09 7.17
C TYR A 492 -12.03 -46.11 6.34
N LEU A 493 -12.01 -46.72 5.15
CA LEU A 493 -13.22 -47.03 4.38
C LEU A 493 -13.12 -48.44 3.79
N ASN A 494 -13.68 -49.42 4.50
CA ASN A 494 -14.49 -50.53 3.99
C ASN A 494 -14.55 -51.68 5.01
N ASN A 495 -15.63 -51.70 5.81
CA ASN A 495 -16.19 -52.94 6.35
C ASN A 495 -17.62 -52.67 6.80
N GLU A 496 -18.59 -52.98 5.95
CA GLU A 496 -19.56 -54.07 6.21
C GLU A 496 -20.52 -54.21 5.02
N SER A 497 -20.66 -55.43 4.54
CA SER A 497 -21.63 -55.81 3.50
C SER A 497 -22.33 -57.09 3.92
N THR A 498 -23.64 -57.03 4.20
CA THR A 498 -24.43 -58.24 4.43
C THR A 498 -25.85 -58.11 3.88
N LEU A 499 -26.03 -58.69 2.69
CA LEU A 499 -27.22 -59.40 2.17
C LEU A 499 -28.64 -58.94 2.59
N GLY A 500 -29.44 -58.52 1.60
CA GLY A 500 -30.89 -58.35 1.67
C GLY A 500 -31.54 -58.52 0.29
N THR A 501 -32.05 -59.72 0.01
CA THR A 501 -32.57 -60.23 -1.28
C THR A 501 -33.86 -59.60 -1.82
N PHE A 502 -33.96 -59.56 -3.17
CA PHE A 502 -35.16 -59.66 -4.03
C PHE A 502 -36.47 -58.92 -3.65
N HIS A 503 -36.91 -57.98 -4.51
CA HIS A 503 -37.84 -58.31 -5.61
C HIS A 503 -38.08 -57.12 -6.56
N THR A 504 -38.26 -57.40 -7.85
CA THR A 504 -38.90 -56.50 -8.82
C THR A 504 -40.43 -56.55 -8.66
N TRP A 505 -41.15 -55.58 -9.25
CA TRP A 505 -42.24 -55.77 -10.22
C TRP A 505 -42.79 -54.38 -10.64
N ASP A 506 -42.89 -54.14 -11.95
CA ASP A 506 -43.67 -53.03 -12.51
C ASP A 506 -45.13 -53.46 -12.70
N THR A 507 -46.07 -52.54 -12.48
CA THR A 507 -47.36 -52.46 -13.21
C THR A 507 -47.86 -51.02 -13.18
#